data_AF-A0A7K8R6H3-F1
#
_entry.id   AF-A0A7K8R6H3-F1
#
_cell.length_a   1.000
_cell.length_b   1.000
_cell.length_c   1.000
_cell.angle_alpha   90.00
_cell.angle_beta   90.00
_cell.angle_gamma   90.00
#
_symmetry.space_group_name_H-M   'P 1'
#
loop_
_entity.id
_entity.type
_entity.pdbx_description
1 polymer ?
#
loop_
_entity_poly.entity_id
_entity_poly.type
_entity_poly.pdbx_seq_one_letter_code
_entity_poly.pdbx_strand_id
1 'polypeptide(L)'
;DPPSPPAGKAGGHLLRVVLEKDSEGRREELLLSAETLSDRARWIAALMHREKEKPDTTPKGELSQVEITRAYLAKEVDELSLQQADVVLVLGGEDG
;
A
#
# COMPACT_ATOMS: atom_id res chain seq x y z
N ASP A 1 -19.00 -27.56 -22.53
CA ASP A 1 -19.10 -26.71 -21.33
C ASP A 1 -17.91 -26.90 -20.42
N PRO A 2 -17.19 -25.83 -20.03
CA PRO A 2 -16.25 -25.91 -18.93
C PRO A 2 -17.02 -25.91 -17.59
N PRO A 3 -16.50 -26.60 -16.56
CA PRO A 3 -17.19 -26.72 -15.28
C PRO A 3 -17.25 -25.38 -14.55
N SER A 4 -18.37 -25.10 -13.90
CA SER A 4 -18.54 -23.93 -13.02
C SER A 4 -17.54 -23.97 -11.86
N PRO A 5 -16.97 -22.82 -11.45
CA PRO A 5 -16.07 -22.76 -10.31
C PRO A 5 -16.82 -23.14 -9.02
N PRO A 6 -16.14 -23.76 -8.04
CA PRO A 6 -16.78 -24.17 -6.80
C PRO A 6 -17.30 -22.96 -6.04
N ALA A 7 -18.51 -23.07 -5.48
CA ALA A 7 -19.12 -22.06 -4.64
C ALA A 7 -18.25 -21.84 -3.39
N GLY A 8 -17.36 -20.84 -3.44
CA GLY A 8 -16.62 -20.35 -2.28
C GLY A 8 -17.62 -19.87 -1.22
N LYS A 9 -17.57 -20.48 -0.04
CA LYS A 9 -18.43 -20.23 1.13
C LYS A 9 -18.99 -18.82 1.19
N ALA A 10 -20.30 -18.71 1.02
CA ALA A 10 -21.07 -17.54 1.46
C ALA A 10 -21.03 -17.48 2.99
N GLY A 11 -20.14 -16.67 3.57
CA GLY A 11 -20.11 -16.50 5.03
C GLY A 11 -18.94 -15.72 5.63
N GLY A 12 -18.27 -14.85 4.87
CA GLY A 12 -17.25 -13.96 5.42
C GLY A 12 -17.85 -12.71 6.08
N HIS A 13 -17.16 -12.12 7.05
CA HIS A 13 -17.57 -10.83 7.63
C HIS A 13 -17.18 -9.71 6.67
N LEU A 14 -18.10 -9.34 5.78
CA LEU A 14 -17.83 -8.41 4.69
C LEU A 14 -17.63 -6.97 5.16
N LEU A 15 -16.67 -6.29 4.54
CA LEU A 15 -16.49 -4.85 4.61
C LEU A 15 -16.22 -4.28 3.21
N ARG A 16 -16.80 -3.10 2.94
CA ARG A 16 -16.63 -2.36 1.69
C ARG A 16 -15.60 -1.26 1.92
N VAL A 17 -14.60 -1.18 1.06
CA VAL A 17 -13.57 -0.14 1.08
C VAL A 17 -13.67 0.65 -0.21
N VAL A 18 -13.77 1.98 -0.09
CA VAL A 18 -13.75 2.90 -1.22
C VAL A 18 -12.39 3.59 -1.19
N LEU A 19 -11.65 3.49 -2.29
CA LEU A 19 -10.37 4.16 -2.48
C LEU A 19 -10.63 5.37 -3.38
N GLU A 20 -10.45 6.57 -2.84
CA GLU A 20 -10.80 7.82 -3.55
C GLU A 20 -9.87 8.12 -4.73
N LYS A 21 -8.63 7.60 -4.74
CA LYS A 21 -7.66 7.73 -5.83
C LYS A 21 -6.74 6.51 -5.91
N ASP A 22 -6.80 5.77 -7.00
CA ASP A 22 -5.75 4.85 -7.43
C ASP A 22 -4.54 5.64 -7.97
N SER A 23 -3.47 4.95 -8.40
CA SER A 23 -2.29 5.61 -8.98
C SER A 23 -2.57 6.36 -10.29
N GLU A 24 -3.75 6.16 -10.88
CA GLU A 24 -4.25 6.82 -12.09
C GLU A 24 -5.31 7.89 -11.77
N GLY A 25 -5.55 8.18 -10.48
CA GLY A 25 -6.49 9.18 -10.00
C GLY A 25 -7.97 8.76 -10.07
N ARG A 26 -8.27 7.48 -10.30
CA ARG A 26 -9.64 6.96 -10.36
C ARG A 26 -10.09 6.41 -9.01
N ARG A 27 -11.40 6.41 -8.81
CA ARG A 27 -12.02 5.83 -7.62
C ARG A 27 -12.21 4.33 -7.82
N GLU A 28 -11.76 3.53 -6.86
CA GLU A 28 -11.94 2.07 -6.85
C GLU A 28 -12.75 1.62 -5.63
N GLU A 29 -13.47 0.51 -5.79
CA GLU A 29 -14.28 -0.08 -4.72
C GLU A 29 -13.92 -1.55 -4.55
N LEU A 30 -13.54 -1.92 -3.32
CA LEU A 30 -13.14 -3.27 -2.95
C LEU A 30 -14.13 -3.86 -1.96
N LEU A 31 -14.54 -5.10 -2.20
CA LEU A 31 -15.31 -5.90 -1.25
C LEU A 31 -14.39 -6.94 -0.62
N LEU A 32 -14.11 -6.80 0.67
CA LEU A 32 -13.21 -7.67 1.42
C LEU A 32 -14.00 -8.50 2.43
N SER A 33 -13.50 -9.69 2.75
CA SER A 33 -14.04 -10.56 3.80
C SER A 33 -13.02 -10.71 4.92
N ALA A 34 -13.44 -10.46 6.17
CA ALA A 34 -12.65 -10.80 7.35
C ALA A 34 -13.04 -12.19 7.90
N GLU A 35 -12.07 -12.86 8.51
CA GLU A 35 -12.24 -14.19 9.12
C GLU A 35 -13.12 -14.15 10.37
N THR A 36 -13.04 -13.07 11.16
CA THR A 36 -13.88 -12.86 12.36
C THR A 36 -14.53 -11.46 12.40
N LEU A 37 -15.57 -11.30 13.22
CA LEU A 37 -16.17 -9.98 13.49
C LEU A 37 -15.18 -9.01 14.11
N SER A 38 -14.29 -9.51 14.99
CA SER A 38 -13.24 -8.71 15.61
C SER A 38 -12.22 -8.22 14.59
N ASP A 39 -11.85 -9.06 13.62
CA ASP A 39 -10.96 -8.64 12.53
C ASP A 39 -11.63 -7.59 11.66
N ARG A 40 -12.91 -7.77 11.32
CA ARG A 40 -13.68 -6.75 10.60
C ARG A 40 -13.67 -5.41 11.35
N ALA A 41 -13.96 -5.41 12.65
CA ALA A 41 -13.96 -4.20 13.46
C ALA A 41 -12.58 -3.53 13.50
N ARG A 42 -11.51 -4.32 13.66
CA ARG A 42 -10.13 -3.83 13.66
C ARG A 42 -9.75 -3.18 12.33
N TRP A 43 -10.09 -3.81 11.21
CA TRP A 43 -9.83 -3.27 9.87
C TRP A 43 -10.59 -1.96 9.64
N ILE A 44 -11.87 -1.87 10.03
CA ILE A 44 -12.64 -0.62 9.94
C ILE A 44 -11.97 0.49 10.75
N ALA A 45 -11.59 0.22 12.01
CA ALA A 45 -10.96 1.22 12.86
C ALA A 45 -9.60 1.69 12.29
N ALA A 46 -8.76 0.77 11.82
CA ALA A 46 -7.46 1.08 11.25
C ALA A 46 -7.58 1.91 9.95
N LEU A 47 -8.48 1.53 9.05
CA LEU A 47 -8.69 2.25 7.78
C LEU A 47 -9.30 3.64 8.00
N MET A 48 -10.25 3.78 8.93
CA MET A 48 -10.85 5.08 9.29
C MET A 48 -9.87 6.01 10.02
N HIS A 49 -8.92 5.48 10.79
CA HIS A 49 -7.90 6.29 11.46
C HIS A 49 -6.92 6.90 10.46
N ARG A 50 -6.50 6.11 9.46
CA ARG A 50 -5.60 6.57 8.39
C ARG A 50 -6.19 7.70 7.55
N GLU A 51 -7.50 7.72 7.33
CA GLU A 51 -8.18 8.82 6.63
C GLU A 51 -8.09 10.16 7.40
N LYS A 52 -8.01 10.11 8.74
CA LYS A 52 -7.92 11.29 9.60
C LYS A 52 -6.50 11.81 9.77
N GLU A 53 -5.49 11.00 9.49
CA GLU A 53 -4.10 11.46 9.41
C GLU A 53 -3.94 12.30 8.14
N LYS A 54 -3.23 13.43 8.25
CA LYS A 54 -2.98 14.31 7.10
C LYS A 54 -2.49 13.46 5.93
N PRO A 55 -3.07 13.61 4.73
CA PRO A 55 -2.56 12.91 3.57
C PRO A 55 -1.10 13.28 3.43
N ASP A 56 -0.26 12.27 3.52
CA ASP A 56 1.16 12.34 3.19
C ASP A 56 1.26 13.00 1.81
N THR A 57 1.71 14.26 1.77
CA THR A 57 1.66 15.11 0.58
C THR A 57 2.67 14.71 -0.47
N THR A 58 3.45 13.65 -0.22
CA THR A 58 4.31 13.02 -1.22
C THR A 58 3.42 12.42 -2.32
N PRO A 59 3.55 12.86 -3.58
CA PRO A 59 2.79 12.31 -4.69
C PRO A 59 3.21 10.85 -4.92
N LYS A 60 2.49 9.89 -4.31
CA LYS A 60 2.83 8.46 -4.31
C LYS A 60 2.88 7.82 -5.71
N GLY A 61 2.34 8.48 -6.73
CA GLY A 61 2.35 8.03 -8.13
C GLY A 61 3.48 8.61 -9.00
N GLU A 62 4.22 9.63 -8.53
CA GLU A 62 5.26 10.31 -9.33
C GLU A 62 6.69 10.00 -8.84
N LEU A 63 6.84 9.19 -7.79
CA LEU A 63 8.14 8.85 -7.23
C LEU A 63 8.87 7.85 -8.14
N SER A 64 10.09 8.19 -8.53
CA SER A 64 10.94 7.30 -9.32
C SER A 64 11.39 6.10 -8.49
N GLN A 65 11.15 4.89 -8.99
CA GLN A 65 11.76 3.67 -8.44
C GLN A 65 13.09 3.43 -9.14
N VAL A 66 14.14 3.21 -8.35
CA VAL A 66 15.48 2.95 -8.87
C VAL A 66 16.06 1.70 -8.21
N GLU A 67 16.79 0.93 -9.01
CA GLU A 67 17.58 -0.20 -8.54
C GLU A 67 18.99 0.26 -8.14
N ILE A 68 19.45 -0.22 -6.99
CA ILE A 68 20.79 0.03 -6.50
C ILE A 68 21.80 -0.85 -7.24
N THR A 69 22.66 -0.21 -8.04
CA THR A 69 23.68 -0.92 -8.82
C THR A 69 24.95 -1.23 -8.03
N ARG A 70 25.15 -0.59 -6.87
CA ARG A 70 26.31 -0.76 -5.98
C ARG A 70 25.88 -0.61 -4.54
N ALA A 71 26.34 -1.52 -3.67
CA ALA A 71 26.07 -1.43 -2.25
C ALA A 71 26.62 -0.12 -1.65
N TYR A 72 25.89 0.44 -0.70
CA TYR A 72 26.24 1.64 0.06
C TYR A 72 26.12 1.33 1.56
N LEU A 73 27.13 1.72 2.33
CA LEU A 73 27.08 1.65 3.79
C LEU A 73 26.86 3.06 4.33
N ALA A 74 25.81 3.22 5.13
CA ALA A 74 25.48 4.48 5.79
C ALA A 74 26.67 4.94 6.66
N LYS A 75 27.01 6.22 6.54
CA LYS A 75 28.08 6.85 7.32
C LYS A 75 27.51 7.62 8.50
N GLU A 76 26.38 8.28 8.28
CA GLU A 76 25.66 9.08 9.26
C GLU A 76 24.35 8.41 9.67
N VAL A 77 23.74 8.89 10.76
CA VAL A 77 22.55 8.27 11.37
C VAL A 77 21.26 8.48 10.59
N ASP A 78 21.26 9.46 9.70
CA ASP A 78 20.18 9.83 8.79
C ASP A 78 20.29 9.14 7.42
N GLU A 79 21.39 8.41 7.17
CA GLU A 79 21.60 7.65 5.95
C GLU A 79 21.09 6.19 6.08
N LEU A 80 20.64 5.61 4.96
CA LEU A 80 20.25 4.21 4.85
C LEU A 80 21.37 3.39 4.19
N SER A 81 21.70 2.22 4.74
CA SER A 81 22.58 1.25 4.08
C SER A 81 21.79 0.45 3.04
N LEU A 82 22.36 0.27 1.84
CA LEU A 82 21.70 -0.34 0.69
C LEU A 82 22.56 -1.45 0.09
N GLN A 83 21.94 -2.53 -0.37
CA GLN A 83 22.59 -3.64 -1.08
C GLN A 83 22.38 -3.51 -2.59
N GLN A 84 23.22 -4.21 -3.35
CA GLN A 84 23.03 -4.31 -4.80
C GLN A 84 21.72 -5.07 -5.10
N ALA A 85 20.96 -4.58 -6.07
CA ALA A 85 19.62 -5.04 -6.45
C ALA A 85 18.48 -4.67 -5.49
N ASP A 86 18.75 -3.86 -4.44
CA ASP A 86 17.67 -3.22 -3.68
C ASP A 86 16.91 -2.22 -4.59
N VAL A 87 15.60 -2.10 -4.39
CA VAL A 87 14.76 -1.11 -5.10
C VAL A 87 14.25 -0.09 -4.10
N VAL A 88 14.48 1.19 -4.37
CA VAL A 88 14.09 2.31 -3.50
C VAL A 88 13.21 3.32 -4.23
N LEU A 89 12.39 4.03 -3.45
CA LEU A 89 11.59 5.18 -3.92
C LEU A 89 12.35 6.47 -3.66
N VAL A 90 12.49 7.31 -4.68
CA VAL A 90 13.15 8.64 -4.55
C VAL A 90 12.08 9.69 -4.25
N LEU A 91 12.17 10.32 -3.07
CA LEU A 91 11.18 11.28 -2.55
C LEU A 91 11.38 12.73 -3.06
N GLY A 92 12.54 13.03 -3.65
CA GLY A 92 12.91 14.35 -4.18
C GLY A 92 14.44 14.50 -4.18
N GLY A 93 14.99 15.29 -5.11
CA GLY A 93 16.40 15.65 -5.09
C GLY A 93 16.61 16.88 -4.22
N GLU A 94 17.63 16.87 -3.35
CA GLU A 94 18.20 18.13 -2.85
C GLU A 94 18.99 18.75 -4.01
N ASP A 95 18.54 19.89 -4.51
CA ASP A 95 19.37 20.74 -5.37
C ASP A 95 20.59 21.15 -4.54
N GLY A 96 21.78 20.68 -4.95
CA GLY A 96 23.05 21.00 -4.31
C GLY A 96 23.51 22.43 -4.49
#